data_AF-A0A1M5UTI4-F1
#
_entry.id   AF-A0A1M5UTI4-F1
#
_cell.length_a   1.000
_cell.length_b   1.000
_cell.length_c   1.000
_cell.angle_alpha   90.00
_cell.angle_beta   90.00
_cell.angle_gamma   90.00
#
_symmetry.space_group_name_H-M   'P 1'
#
loop_
_entity.id
_entity.type
_entity.pdbx_description
1 polymer ?
#
loop_
_entity_poly.entity_id
_entity_poly.type
_entity_poly.pdbx_seq_one_letter_code
_entity_poly.pdbx_strand_id
1 'polypeptide(L)' 'MNYKQNEKILQLTDKSLIIGVDIAKNKHVARAQDFRGVQFGKPLYFENALEGF' A
#
# COMPACT_ATOMS: atom_id res chain seq x y z
N MET A 1 10.98 24.34 0.56
CA MET A 1 9.60 23.80 0.44
C MET A 1 9.63 22.67 -0.58
N ASN A 2 9.24 21.45 -0.22
CA ASN A 2 9.45 20.26 -1.05
C ASN A 2 8.25 20.08 -2.00
N TYR A 3 8.15 20.91 -3.04
CA TYR A 3 7.00 20.99 -3.96
C TYR A 3 6.59 19.62 -4.53
N LYS A 4 7.57 18.76 -4.85
CA LYS A 4 7.34 17.40 -5.37
C LYS A 4 6.59 16.47 -4.41
N GLN A 5 6.62 16.74 -3.11
CA GLN A 5 5.96 15.91 -2.11
C GLN A 5 4.48 16.28 -1.99
N ASN A 6 4.18 17.58 -2.01
CA ASN A 6 2.79 18.06 -2.03
C ASN A 6 2.07 17.66 -3.32
N GLU A 7 2.76 17.70 -4.47
CA GLU A 7 2.21 17.23 -5.74
C GLU A 7 1.80 15.75 -5.70
N LYS A 8 2.57 14.90 -5.00
CA LYS A 8 2.22 13.47 -4.82
C LYS A 8 1.04 13.26 -3.87
N ILE A 9 0.93 14.08 -2.82
CA ILE A 9 -0.19 14.01 -1.88
C ILE A 9 -1.50 14.46 -2.56
N LEU A 10 -1.44 15.49 -3.41
CA LEU A 10 -2.59 15.97 -4.16
C LEU A 10 -3.13 14.98 -5.21
N GLN A 11 -2.36 13.94 -5.57
CA GLN A 11 -2.83 12.87 -6.46
C GLN A 11 -3.73 11.84 -5.75
N LEU A 12 -3.76 11.85 -4.41
CA LEU A 12 -4.66 11.00 -3.64
C LEU A 12 -6.07 11.60 -3.67
N THR A 13 -6.95 10.95 -4.40
CA THR A 13 -8.37 11.30 -4.52
C THR A 13 -9.22 10.31 -3.74
N ASP A 14 -10.52 10.58 -3.64
CA ASP A 14 -11.52 9.68 -3.05
C ASP A 14 -11.59 8.31 -3.74
N LYS A 15 -11.11 8.22 -4.98
CA LYS A 15 -11.05 6.99 -5.77
C LYS A 15 -9.70 6.27 -5.69
N SER A 16 -8.74 6.82 -4.96
CA SER A 16 -7.41 6.24 -4.83
C SER A 16 -7.43 5.09 -3.81
N LEU A 17 -7.10 3.88 -4.28
CA LEU A 17 -6.81 2.74 -3.43
C LEU A 17 -5.32 2.69 -3.14
N ILE A 18 -4.95 2.74 -1.86
CA ILE A 18 -3.56 2.65 -1.41
C ILE A 18 -3.29 1.20 -1.00
N ILE A 19 -2.23 0.61 -1.55
CA ILE A 19 -1.75 -0.71 -1.15
C ILE A 19 -0.41 -0.56 -0.43
N GLY A 20 -0.39 -0.86 0.86
CA GLY A 20 0.84 -0.93 1.66
C GLY A 20 1.33 -2.37 1.70
N VAL A 21 2.58 -2.62 1.28
CA VAL A 21 3.20 -3.94 1.33
C VAL A 21 4.37 -3.92 2.29
N ASP A 22 4.31 -4.77 3.31
CA ASP A 22 5.41 -5.05 4.22
C ASP A 22 6.19 -6.27 3.73
N ILE A 23 7.47 -6.08 3.42
CA ILE A 23 8.34 -7.09 2.82
C ILE A 23 9.25 -7.67 3.91
N ALA A 24 8.88 -8.82 4.47
CA ALA A 24 9.74 -9.60 5.37
C ALA A 24 10.41 -10.81 4.69
N LYS A 25 11.39 -11.42 5.37
CA LYS A 25 12.26 -12.47 4.80
C LYS A 25 11.52 -13.71 4.27
N ASN A 26 10.45 -14.13 4.94
CA ASN A 26 9.71 -15.35 4.58
C ASN A 26 8.30 -15.04 4.10
N LYS A 27 7.60 -14.11 4.76
CA LYS A 27 6.21 -13.77 4.46
C LYS A 27 6.06 -12.27 4.28
N HIS A 28 5.38 -11.86 3.23
CA HIS A 28 4.98 -10.50 2.98
C HIS A 28 3.53 -10.29 3.39
N VAL A 29 3.19 -9.04 3.71
CA VAL A 29 1.84 -8.65 4.09
C VAL A 29 1.41 -7.45 3.27
N ALA A 30 0.37 -7.60 2.47
CA ALA A 30 -0.27 -6.49 1.76
C ALA A 30 -1.55 -6.05 2.48
N ARG A 31 -1.77 -4.75 2.59
CA ARG A 31 -2.98 -4.14 3.13
C ARG A 31 -3.52 -3.11 2.15
N ALA A 32 -4.83 -3.13 1.97
CA ALA A 32 -5.54 -2.13 1.19
C ALA A 32 -6.15 -1.08 2.13
N GLN A 33 -6.07 0.18 1.76
CA GLN A 33 -6.70 1.28 2.49
C GLN A 33 -7.14 2.40 1.52
N ASP A 34 -8.09 3.23 1.97
CA ASP A 34 -8.45 4.45 1.23
C ASP A 34 -7.46 5.60 1.50
N PHE A 35 -7.64 6.71 0.79
CA PHE A 35 -6.85 7.94 0.94
C PHE A 35 -6.91 8.56 2.35
N ARG A 36 -7.92 8.21 3.17
CA ARG A 36 -8.08 8.65 4.57
C ARG A 36 -7.41 7.69 5.55
N GLY A 37 -6.88 6.57 5.07
CA GLY A 37 -6.24 5.53 5.89
C GLY A 37 -7.21 4.49 6.46
N VAL A 38 -8.46 4.43 5.98
CA VAL A 38 -9.39 3.39 6.39
C VAL A 38 -8.98 2.08 5.72
N GLN A 39 -8.64 1.06 6.51
CA GLN A 39 -8.28 -0.26 5.99
C GLN A 39 -9.49 -1.01 5.44
N PHE A 40 -9.28 -1.66 4.30
CA PHE A 40 -10.25 -2.55 3.68
C PHE A 40 -9.93 -4.00 4.02
N GLY A 41 -10.91 -4.68 4.63
CA GLY A 41 -10.89 -6.12 4.81
C GLY A 41 -9.72 -6.64 5.65
N LYS A 42 -9.29 -7.88 5.37
CA LYS A 42 -8.19 -8.54 6.06
C LYS A 42 -6.87 -8.35 5.29
N PRO A 43 -5.72 -8.28 5.99
CA PRO A 43 -4.41 -8.31 5.35
C PRO A 43 -4.22 -9.57 4.50
N LEU A 44 -3.59 -9.41 3.34
CA LEU A 44 -3.19 -10.48 2.45
C LEU A 44 -1.77 -10.93 2.80
N TYR A 45 -1.59 -12.22 3.06
CA TYR A 45 -0.29 -12.82 3.37
C TYR A 45 0.20 -13.65 2.18
N PHE A 46 1.47 -13.48 1.80
CA PHE A 46 2.07 -14.25 0.71
C PHE A 46 3.53 -14.58 1.03
N GLU A 47 4.04 -15.70 0.50
CA GLU A 47 5.42 -16.12 0.72
C GLU A 47 6.39 -15.27 -0.11
N ASN A 48 7.62 -15.13 0.38
CA ASN A 48 8.74 -14.62 -0.40
C ASN A 48 9.22 -15.72 -1.37
N ALA A 49 8.54 -15.82 -2.52
CA ALA A 49 8.90 -16.74 -3.59
C ALA A 49 9.41 -15.96 -4.80
N LEU A 50 10.36 -16.54 -5.55
CA LEU A 50 10.92 -15.94 -6.76
C LEU A 50 9.84 -15.73 -7.84
N GLU A 51 8.84 -16.63 -7.89
CA GLU A 51 7.71 -16.56 -8.82
C GLU A 51 6.70 -15.46 -8.47
N GLY A 52 6.75 -14.91 -7.25
CA GLY A 52 5.81 -13.88 -6.78
C GLY A 52 4.47 -14.43 -6.26
N PHE A 53 3.47 -13.54 -6.18
CA PHE A 53 2.08 -13.83 -5.76
C PHE A 53 1.09 -13.35 -6.81
#